data_AF-A0A7C3W8X2-F1
#
_entry.id   AF-A0A7C3W8X2-F1
#
_cell.length_a   1.000
_cell.length_b   1.000
_cell.length_c   1.000
_cell.angle_alpha   90.00
_cell.angle_beta   90.00
_cell.angle_gamma   90.00
#
_symmetry.space_group_name_H-M   'P 1'
#
loop_
_entity.id
_entity.type
_entity.pdbx_description
1 polymer ?
#
loop_
_entity_poly.entity_id
_entity_poly.type
_entity_poly.pdbx_seq_one_letter_code
_entity_poly.pdbx_strand_id
1 'polypeptide(L)'
;DIKNYDTFLMSIVTILVGMITLLADWFLRGARFGRGGSRDKEKGELGAILLLLGIILALLSPLIAQLIQLALSRRREFLADASAVMLTRYPEGLARALEKIAADKEPLEVANKATAHLYIVNPLKNLHSGVGWFVNLFNTHPPIEERIRILREMV
;
A
#
# COMPACT_ATOMS: atom_id res chain seq x y z
N ASP A 1 14.48 4.01 3.61
CA ASP A 1 15.46 3.52 4.60
C ASP A 1 16.45 2.52 4.04
N ILE A 2 17.75 2.78 4.20
CA ILE A 2 18.83 1.86 3.79
C ILE A 2 18.93 0.67 4.76
N LYS A 3 18.73 0.90 6.06
CA LYS A 3 18.84 -0.12 7.11
C LYS A 3 17.80 -1.24 7.00
N ASN A 4 16.61 -0.90 6.51
CA ASN A 4 15.47 -1.83 6.41
C ASN A 4 15.23 -2.38 5.00
N TYR A 5 16.17 -2.22 4.07
CA TYR A 5 16.11 -2.73 2.69
C TYR A 5 14.83 -2.38 1.96
N ASP A 6 14.42 -1.14 2.13
CA ASP A 6 13.04 -0.78 1.95
C ASP A 6 12.66 -0.61 0.46
N THR A 7 13.51 0.14 -0.26
CA THR A 7 13.44 0.28 -1.71
C THR A 7 13.60 -1.08 -2.41
N PHE A 8 14.37 -2.00 -1.81
CA PHE A 8 14.60 -3.34 -2.35
C PHE A 8 13.38 -4.24 -2.19
N LEU A 9 12.72 -4.23 -1.03
CA LEU A 9 11.48 -4.97 -0.83
C LEU A 9 10.36 -4.44 -1.73
N MET A 10 10.22 -3.11 -1.83
CA MET A 10 9.21 -2.49 -2.70
C MET A 10 9.44 -2.79 -4.18
N SER A 11 10.69 -2.80 -4.65
CA SER A 11 11.00 -3.12 -6.04
C SER A 11 10.71 -4.59 -6.36
N ILE A 12 11.11 -5.52 -5.48
CA ILE A 12 10.81 -6.95 -5.65
C ILE A 12 9.30 -7.21 -5.67
N VAL A 13 8.55 -6.66 -4.71
CA VAL A 13 7.09 -6.84 -4.66
C VAL A 13 6.44 -6.29 -5.92
N THR A 14 6.87 -5.12 -6.40
CA THR A 14 6.33 -4.52 -7.63
C THR A 14 6.62 -5.38 -8.85
N ILE A 15 7.84 -5.92 -8.97
CA ILE A 15 8.22 -6.83 -10.07
C ILE A 15 7.40 -8.12 -10.00
N LEU A 16 7.22 -8.72 -8.83
CA LEU A 16 6.44 -9.96 -8.66
C LEU A 16 4.97 -9.75 -9.01
N VAL A 17 4.35 -8.68 -8.50
CA VAL A 17 2.97 -8.32 -8.83
C VAL A 17 2.84 -8.06 -10.33
N GLY A 18 3.76 -7.29 -10.91
CA GLY A 18 3.81 -7.03 -12.35
C GLY A 18 3.92 -8.33 -13.17
N MET A 19 4.80 -9.24 -12.78
CA MET A 19 4.97 -10.54 -13.44
C MET A 19 3.70 -11.39 -13.37
N ILE A 20 3.02 -11.45 -12.22
CA ILE A 20 1.75 -12.17 -12.08
C ILE A 20 0.67 -11.55 -12.97
N THR A 21 0.58 -10.22 -13.03
CA THR A 21 -0.39 -9.54 -13.90
C THR A 21 -0.12 -9.80 -15.39
N LEU A 22 1.15 -9.81 -15.82
CA LEU A 22 1.54 -10.11 -17.19
C LEU A 22 1.23 -11.56 -17.56
N LEU A 23 1.50 -12.52 -16.65
CA LEU A 23 1.16 -13.93 -16.87
C LEU A 23 -0.35 -14.15 -16.96
N ALA A 24 -1.13 -13.48 -16.10
CA ALA A 24 -2.58 -13.53 -16.15
C ALA A 24 -3.13 -12.93 -17.46
N ASP A 25 -2.59 -11.79 -17.91
CA ASP A 25 -2.99 -11.16 -19.17
C ASP A 25 -2.62 -12.03 -20.37
N TRP A 26 -1.42 -12.64 -20.39
CA TRP A 26 -1.02 -13.60 -21.42
C TRP A 26 -1.92 -14.82 -21.46
N PHE A 27 -2.29 -15.39 -20.31
CA PHE A 27 -3.20 -16.53 -20.25
C PHE A 27 -4.59 -16.18 -20.78
N LEU A 28 -5.13 -15.01 -20.41
CA LEU A 28 -6.43 -14.53 -20.89
C LEU A 28 -6.44 -14.20 -22.38
N ARG A 29 -5.35 -13.61 -22.89
CA ARG A 29 -5.18 -13.35 -24.32
C ARG A 29 -5.02 -14.65 -25.10
N GLY A 30 -4.23 -15.59 -24.60
CA GLY A 30 -4.06 -16.93 -25.17
C GLY A 30 -5.38 -17.69 -25.23
N ALA A 31 -6.21 -17.61 -24.19
CA ALA A 31 -7.55 -18.20 -24.18
C ALA A 31 -8.53 -17.51 -25.15
N ARG A 32 -8.39 -16.19 -25.37
CA ARG A 32 -9.18 -15.44 -26.37
C ARG A 32 -8.73 -15.71 -27.82
N PHE A 33 -7.42 -15.78 -28.08
CA PHE A 33 -6.85 -15.99 -29.42
C PHE A 33 -6.79 -17.46 -29.84
N GLY A 34 -6.74 -18.39 -28.89
CA GLY A 34 -6.88 -19.84 -29.12
C GLY A 34 -8.30 -20.29 -29.48
N ARG A 35 -9.28 -19.36 -29.48
CA ARG A 35 -10.69 -19.60 -29.82
C ARG A 35 -10.95 -19.67 -31.33
N GLY A 36 -10.00 -20.24 -32.08
CA GLY A 36 -10.05 -20.42 -33.53
C GLY A 36 -10.08 -21.87 -34.01
N GLY A 37 -10.08 -22.87 -33.10
CA GLY A 37 -10.00 -24.28 -33.48
C GLY A 37 -10.87 -25.19 -32.63
N SER A 38 -11.96 -25.67 -33.24
CA SER A 38 -12.80 -26.82 -32.87
C SER A 38 -13.62 -26.82 -31.56
N ARG A 39 -14.90 -27.04 -31.82
CA ARG A 39 -16.05 -27.32 -30.95
C ARG A 39 -15.78 -28.50 -30.00
N ASP A 40 -15.82 -28.25 -28.69
CA ASP A 40 -16.26 -29.23 -27.69
C ASP A 40 -17.13 -28.51 -26.65
N LYS A 41 -18.42 -28.84 -26.63
CA LYS A 41 -19.44 -28.17 -25.81
C LYS A 41 -19.18 -28.28 -24.30
N GLU A 42 -18.48 -29.31 -23.84
CA GLU A 42 -18.13 -29.49 -22.41
C GLU A 42 -16.97 -28.61 -21.94
N LYS A 43 -16.04 -28.22 -22.83
CA LYS A 43 -14.93 -27.30 -22.49
C LYS A 43 -15.36 -25.83 -22.52
N GLY A 44 -16.51 -25.52 -23.11
CA GLY A 44 -17.05 -24.17 -23.21
C GLY A 44 -17.48 -23.57 -21.87
N GLU A 45 -17.99 -24.38 -20.95
CA GLU A 45 -18.47 -23.92 -19.65
C GLU A 45 -17.32 -23.64 -18.68
N LEU A 46 -16.35 -24.56 -18.58
CA LEU A 46 -15.10 -24.36 -17.85
C LEU A 46 -14.28 -23.20 -18.43
N GLY A 47 -14.21 -23.06 -19.75
CA GLY A 47 -13.55 -21.93 -20.42
C GLY A 47 -14.23 -20.59 -20.14
N ALA A 48 -15.56 -20.56 -20.09
CA ALA A 48 -16.32 -19.37 -19.74
C ALA A 48 -16.13 -18.97 -18.26
N ILE A 49 -16.15 -19.95 -17.35
CA ILE A 49 -15.90 -19.72 -15.91
C ILE A 49 -14.47 -19.19 -15.68
N LEU A 50 -13.46 -19.80 -16.32
CA LEU A 50 -12.07 -19.35 -16.22
C LEU A 50 -11.86 -17.95 -16.80
N LEU A 51 -12.54 -17.62 -17.92
CA LEU A 51 -12.50 -16.29 -18.52
C LEU A 51 -13.17 -15.25 -17.62
N LEU A 52 -14.32 -15.58 -17.01
CA LEU A 52 -15.01 -14.73 -16.05
C LEU A 52 -14.14 -14.48 -14.81
N LEU A 53 -13.53 -15.54 -14.26
CA LEU A 53 -12.63 -15.46 -13.12
C LEU A 53 -11.38 -14.63 -13.45
N GLY A 54 -10.82 -14.80 -14.65
CA GLY A 54 -9.68 -14.01 -15.10
C GLY A 54 -10.00 -12.53 -15.28
N ILE A 55 -11.19 -12.17 -15.76
CA ILE A 55 -11.64 -10.77 -15.83
C ILE A 55 -11.81 -10.18 -14.41
N ILE A 56 -12.41 -10.94 -13.49
CA ILE A 56 -12.58 -10.52 -12.08
C ILE A 56 -11.21 -10.28 -11.44
N LEU A 57 -10.27 -11.22 -11.60
CA LEU A 57 -8.91 -11.09 -11.07
C LEU A 57 -8.14 -9.94 -11.73
N ALA A 58 -8.27 -9.73 -13.05
CA ALA A 58 -7.63 -8.62 -13.73
C ALA A 58 -8.15 -7.26 -13.25
N LEU A 59 -9.45 -7.16 -12.93
CA LEU A 59 -10.04 -5.95 -12.37
C LEU A 59 -9.67 -5.72 -10.91
N LEU A 60 -9.57 -6.80 -10.11
CA LEU A 60 -9.22 -6.74 -8.69
C LEU A 60 -7.72 -6.62 -8.43
N SER A 61 -6.87 -7.10 -9.33
CA SER A 61 -5.42 -7.14 -9.13
C SER A 61 -4.80 -5.76 -8.86
N PRO A 62 -5.14 -4.67 -9.58
CA PRO A 62 -4.63 -3.33 -9.29
C PRO A 62 -5.05 -2.84 -7.89
N LEU A 63 -6.28 -3.15 -7.47
CA LEU A 63 -6.77 -2.80 -6.14
C LEU A 63 -5.98 -3.55 -5.07
N ILE A 64 -5.80 -4.87 -5.23
CA ILE A 64 -5.02 -5.70 -4.32
C ILE A 64 -3.57 -5.22 -4.24
N ALA A 65 -2.95 -4.89 -5.38
CA ALA A 65 -1.60 -4.36 -5.45
C ALA A 65 -1.44 -3.05 -4.66
N GLN A 66 -2.38 -2.11 -4.82
CA GLN A 66 -2.40 -0.86 -4.06
C GLN A 66 -2.55 -1.11 -2.57
N LEU A 67 -3.43 -2.02 -2.17
CA LEU A 67 -3.62 -2.37 -0.75
C LEU A 67 -2.36 -2.98 -0.13
N ILE A 68 -1.65 -3.85 -0.86
CA ILE A 68 -0.38 -4.42 -0.42
C ILE A 68 0.67 -3.31 -0.26
N GLN A 69 0.81 -2.42 -1.24
CA GLN A 69 1.75 -1.30 -1.18
C GLN A 69 1.47 -0.38 0.03
N LEU A 70 0.21 -0.07 0.28
CA LEU A 70 -0.21 0.77 1.42
C LEU A 70 0.01 0.06 2.75
N ALA A 71 -0.27 -1.24 2.85
CA ALA A 71 0.00 -2.03 4.05
C ALA A 71 1.51 -2.13 4.36
N LEU A 72 2.35 -2.30 3.33
CA LEU A 72 3.81 -2.31 3.47
C LEU A 72 4.33 -0.92 3.87
N SER A 73 3.81 0.17 3.27
CA SER A 73 4.12 1.55 3.66
C SER A 73 3.90 1.79 5.16
N ARG A 74 2.75 1.35 5.69
CA ARG A 74 2.43 1.48 7.12
C ARG A 74 3.38 0.71 8.03
N ARG A 75 3.70 -0.55 7.67
CA ARG A 75 4.66 -1.38 8.44
C ARG A 75 6.05 -0.75 8.50
N ARG A 76 6.47 -0.06 7.44
CA ARG A 76 7.78 0.61 7.36
C ARG A 76 7.91 1.78 8.32
N GLU A 77 6.87 2.62 8.42
CA GLU A 77 6.85 3.76 9.35
C GLU A 77 7.11 3.31 10.79
N PHE A 78 6.49 2.19 11.23
CA PHE A 78 6.75 1.63 12.55
C PHE A 78 8.18 1.10 12.73
N LEU A 79 8.77 0.51 11.68
CA LEU A 79 10.15 0.03 11.70
C LEU A 79 11.15 1.19 11.71
N ALA A 80 10.82 2.30 11.05
CA ALA A 80 11.59 3.54 11.09
C ALA A 80 11.56 4.15 12.50
N ASP A 81 10.38 4.24 13.12
CA ASP A 81 10.20 4.70 14.50
C ASP A 81 11.01 3.84 15.48
N ALA A 82 10.87 2.51 15.40
CA ALA A 82 11.64 1.59 16.23
C ALA A 82 13.16 1.75 16.02
N SER A 83 13.60 1.94 14.77
CA SER A 83 15.02 2.18 14.47
C SER A 83 15.53 3.51 15.04
N ALA A 84 14.71 4.56 14.99
CA ALA A 84 15.01 5.85 15.57
C ALA A 84 15.12 5.78 17.10
N VAL A 85 14.22 5.04 17.76
CA VAL A 85 14.30 4.75 19.19
C VAL A 85 15.57 3.96 19.53
N MET A 86 15.91 2.93 18.75
CA MET A 86 17.12 2.15 18.97
C MET A 86 18.40 2.98 18.87
N LEU A 87 18.42 4.00 18.00
CA LEU A 87 19.56 4.88 17.80
C LEU A 87 19.64 5.98 18.88
N THR A 88 18.50 6.59 19.23
CA THR A 88 18.45 7.71 20.17
C THR A 88 18.34 7.28 21.62
N ARG A 89 17.91 6.02 21.86
CA ARG A 89 17.53 5.47 23.16
C ARG A 89 16.55 6.34 23.94
N TYR A 90 15.72 7.11 23.22
CA TYR A 90 14.81 8.07 23.83
C TYR A 90 13.42 8.06 23.17
N PRO A 91 12.61 7.01 23.44
CA PRO A 91 11.29 6.85 22.85
C PRO A 91 10.34 8.02 23.14
N GLU A 92 10.36 8.55 24.37
CA GLU A 92 9.47 9.66 24.74
C GLU A 92 9.80 10.97 24.01
N GLY A 93 11.07 11.19 23.64
CA GLY A 93 11.44 12.34 22.83
C GLY A 93 10.81 12.29 21.44
N LEU A 94 10.76 11.10 20.84
CA LEU A 94 10.13 10.89 19.53
C LEU A 94 8.60 11.03 19.62
N ALA A 95 7.98 10.49 20.69
CA ALA A 95 6.55 10.66 20.93
C ALA A 95 6.14 12.14 21.04
N ARG A 96 6.88 12.92 21.84
CA ARG A 96 6.64 14.38 21.99
C ARG A 96 6.88 15.16 20.70
N ALA A 97 7.86 14.75 19.90
CA ALA A 97 8.11 15.36 18.59
C ALA A 97 6.91 15.13 17.65
N LEU A 98 6.37 13.90 17.60
CA LEU A 98 5.18 13.58 16.82
C LEU A 98 3.94 14.35 17.30
N GLU A 99 3.75 14.50 18.63
CA GLU A 99 2.67 15.33 19.19
C GLU A 99 2.77 16.79 18.72
N LYS A 100 3.97 17.35 18.71
CA LYS A 100 4.20 18.73 18.24
C LYS A 100 3.88 18.89 16.75
N ILE A 101 4.24 17.91 15.92
CA ILE A 101 3.95 17.92 14.47
C ILE A 101 2.44 17.70 14.21
N ALA A 102 1.78 16.87 15.01
CA ALA A 102 0.33 16.67 14.92
C ALA A 102 -0.44 17.95 15.29
N ALA A 103 0.02 18.67 16.32
CA ALA A 103 -0.57 19.91 16.80
C ALA A 103 -0.42 21.09 15.83
N ASP A 104 0.55 21.04 14.92
CA ASP A 104 0.73 22.05 13.87
C ASP A 104 -0.46 22.02 12.89
N LYS A 105 -1.13 23.15 12.71
CA LYS A 105 -2.32 23.26 11.85
C LYS A 105 -2.04 24.01 10.55
N GLU A 106 -0.81 24.49 10.33
CA GLU A 106 -0.50 25.22 9.12
C GLU A 106 -0.55 24.27 7.91
N PRO A 107 -1.43 24.53 6.93
CA PRO A 107 -1.41 23.79 5.69
C PRO A 107 -0.16 24.20 4.91
N LEU A 108 0.65 23.21 4.54
CA LEU A 108 1.84 23.43 3.74
C LEU A 108 1.43 23.94 2.35
N GLU A 109 1.86 25.15 1.99
CA GLU A 109 1.49 25.84 0.74
C GLU A 109 1.84 25.03 -0.53
N VAL A 110 2.86 24.16 -0.44
CA VAL A 110 3.41 23.38 -1.58
C VAL A 110 3.07 21.89 -1.48
N ALA A 111 2.29 21.47 -0.49
CA ALA A 111 1.94 20.06 -0.35
C ALA A 111 0.92 19.62 -1.41
N ASN A 112 1.29 18.61 -2.19
CA ASN A 112 0.40 17.96 -3.15
C ASN A 112 0.48 16.43 -2.98
N LYS A 113 -0.43 15.68 -3.63
CA LYS A 113 -0.46 14.20 -3.54
C LYS A 113 0.86 13.56 -4.00
N ALA A 114 1.56 14.17 -4.95
CA ALA A 114 2.83 13.65 -5.45
C ALA A 114 3.98 13.89 -4.47
N THR A 115 3.94 14.93 -3.64
CA THR A 115 4.98 15.24 -2.64
C THR A 115 4.64 14.69 -1.26
N ALA A 116 3.41 14.25 -1.01
CA ALA A 116 2.93 13.78 0.30
C ALA A 116 3.82 12.69 0.93
N HIS A 117 4.41 11.79 0.13
CA HIS A 117 5.28 10.71 0.59
C HIS A 117 6.67 11.17 1.07
N LEU A 118 7.02 12.45 0.84
CA LEU A 118 8.29 13.05 1.29
C LEU A 118 8.17 13.65 2.70
N TYR A 119 6.95 13.78 3.23
CA TYR A 119 6.69 14.41 4.52
C TYR A 119 6.58 13.36 5.64
N ILE A 120 7.01 13.75 6.84
CA ILE A 120 6.97 12.90 8.06
C ILE A 120 5.53 12.61 8.49
N VAL A 121 4.63 13.56 8.22
CA VAL A 121 3.20 13.48 8.51
C VAL A 121 2.45 13.83 7.24
N ASN A 122 1.32 13.16 7.00
CA ASN A 122 0.47 13.44 5.86
C ASN A 122 0.08 14.93 5.83
N PRO A 123 0.56 15.69 4.82
CA PRO A 123 0.32 17.13 4.78
C PRO A 123 -1.09 17.47 4.28
N LEU A 124 -1.81 16.49 3.72
CA LEU A 124 -3.17 16.62 3.22
C LEU A 124 -4.19 16.37 4.34
N LYS A 125 -4.08 17.11 5.45
CA LYS A 125 -4.89 16.99 6.68
C LYS A 125 -6.41 17.18 6.45
N ASN A 126 -6.84 17.67 5.28
CA ASN A 126 -8.25 17.98 4.97
C ASN A 126 -9.05 16.84 4.32
N LEU A 127 -8.52 15.60 4.27
CA LEU A 127 -9.30 14.42 3.82
C LEU A 127 -9.91 13.62 5.00
N HIS A 128 -9.97 14.19 6.20
CA HIS A 128 -10.34 13.47 7.44
C HIS A 128 -11.83 13.56 7.83
N SER A 129 -12.68 14.21 7.06
CA SER A 129 -14.10 14.40 7.40
C SER A 129 -15.06 13.64 6.46
N GLY A 130 -14.80 12.36 6.21
CA GLY A 130 -15.72 11.53 5.42
C GLY A 130 -15.44 10.02 5.43
N VAL A 131 -16.22 9.29 6.24
CA VAL A 131 -16.72 7.91 6.02
C VAL A 131 -15.72 6.72 6.05
N GLY A 132 -15.64 6.06 7.22
CA GLY A 132 -15.56 4.59 7.32
C GLY A 132 -14.18 3.91 7.26
N TRP A 133 -14.15 2.64 7.70
CA TRP A 133 -13.01 1.69 7.69
C TRP A 133 -12.19 1.74 6.38
N PHE A 134 -12.82 2.05 5.24
CA PHE A 134 -12.17 2.16 3.93
C PHE A 134 -11.13 3.29 3.82
N VAL A 135 -11.25 4.40 4.56
CA VAL A 135 -10.27 5.50 4.51
C VAL A 135 -8.93 5.06 5.09
N ASN A 136 -8.93 4.19 6.10
CA ASN A 136 -7.70 3.61 6.64
C ASN A 136 -6.98 2.70 5.65
N LEU A 137 -7.66 2.16 4.63
CA LEU A 137 -6.99 1.39 3.60
C LEU A 137 -6.15 2.30 2.69
N PHE A 138 -6.64 3.50 2.35
CA PHE A 138 -6.01 4.44 1.41
C PHE A 138 -5.06 5.48 2.03
N ASN A 139 -4.98 5.56 3.36
CA ASN A 139 -3.98 6.40 4.02
C ASN A 139 -2.56 5.85 3.81
N THR A 140 -1.69 6.68 3.22
CA THR A 140 -0.29 6.35 2.95
C THR A 140 0.58 6.30 4.21
N HIS A 141 0.13 6.95 5.29
CA HIS A 141 0.75 6.91 6.62
C HIS A 141 -0.22 6.33 7.66
N PRO A 142 0.29 5.57 8.66
CA PRO A 142 -0.52 5.16 9.79
C PRO A 142 -0.93 6.40 10.61
N PRO A 143 -2.07 6.34 11.33
CA PRO A 143 -2.49 7.42 12.22
C PRO A 143 -1.39 7.72 13.25
N ILE A 144 -1.13 9.01 13.48
CA ILE A 144 -0.05 9.47 14.37
C ILE A 144 -0.28 9.00 15.80
N GLU A 145 -1.55 8.90 16.20
CA GLU A 145 -1.97 8.45 17.52
C GLU A 145 -1.53 6.99 17.79
N GLU A 146 -1.56 6.13 16.77
CA GLU A 146 -1.07 4.75 16.86
C GLU A 146 0.45 4.71 17.06
N ARG A 147 1.19 5.56 16.33
CA ARG A 147 2.65 5.68 16.46
C ARG A 147 3.05 6.17 17.86
N ILE A 148 2.39 7.22 18.36
CA ILE A 148 2.65 7.76 19.71
C ILE A 148 2.41 6.70 20.78
N ARG A 149 1.30 5.95 20.67
CA ARG A 149 0.98 4.86 21.61
C ARG A 149 2.08 3.80 21.63
N ILE A 150 2.49 3.29 20.47
CA ILE A 150 3.55 2.28 20.36
C ILE A 150 4.87 2.80 20.94
N LEU A 151 5.24 4.06 20.69
CA LEU A 151 6.46 4.65 21.22
C LEU A 151 6.44 4.75 22.75
N ARG A 152 5.29 5.07 23.35
CA ARG A 152 5.13 5.11 24.81
C ARG A 152 5.12 3.73 25.46
N GLU A 153 4.73 2.70 24.74
CA GLU A 153 4.83 1.30 25.17
C GLU A 153 6.26 0.75 25.12
N MET A 154 7.21 1.45 24.47
CA MET A 154 8.63 1.07 24.43
C MET A 154 9.46 1.62 25.62
N VAL A 155 8.81 2.34 26.55
CA VAL A 155 9.40 2.86 27.79
C VAL A 155 9.41 1.78 28.87
#